data_AF-A0AAW9R1A3-F1
#
_entry.id   AF-A0AAW9R1A3-F1
#
_cell.length_a   1.000
_cell.length_b   1.000
_cell.length_c   1.000
_cell.angle_alpha   90.00
_cell.angle_beta   90.00
_cell.angle_gamma   90.00
#
_symmetry.space_group_name_H-M   'P 1'
#
loop_
_entity.id
_entity.type
_entity.pdbx_description
1 polymer ?
#
loop_
_entity_poly.entity_id
_entity_poly.type
_entity_poly.pdbx_seq_one_letter_code
_entity_poly.pdbx_strand_id
1 'polypeptide(L)'
;MPGQRINSKQIQIYLKARASGHPRATAAAKGGFSVRTAERIDKGEHRPRQGQPRDWRTRADPYAEVWESEVVPMLEKEPRLSPTTIFEYLQPKYPDKYTRSQLRTLQKRVKEWKGARGPDKEVRSGESCFYEFSNLNSTCFQSFLEEFSRQFSDAVHTLQLDNAPFHTTRKLKIPENILFFFQPSYSPEVNPIERFWQFLKDALGGQGFENLQELKERVGVVLNSMSKEIVRSLTGWDYILQALSLAGL
;
A
#
# COMPACT_ATOMS: atom_id res chain seq x y z
N MET A 1 8.97 28.76 -16.95
CA MET A 1 7.62 28.15 -17.05
C MET A 1 6.63 28.85 -16.11
N PRO A 2 5.90 29.88 -16.53
CA PRO A 2 4.72 30.34 -15.80
C PRO A 2 3.55 29.34 -16.00
N GLY A 3 2.67 29.21 -15.01
CA GLY A 3 1.36 28.53 -15.17
C GLY A 3 1.23 27.08 -14.65
N GLN A 4 2.31 26.37 -14.30
CA GLN A 4 2.20 25.04 -13.68
C GLN A 4 1.59 25.12 -12.27
N ARG A 5 0.69 24.18 -11.95
CA ARG A 5 0.08 24.06 -10.62
C ARG A 5 1.07 23.42 -9.66
N ILE A 6 1.33 24.08 -8.52
CA ILE A 6 2.17 23.53 -7.45
C ILE A 6 1.28 22.73 -6.50
N ASN A 7 1.71 21.51 -6.16
CA ASN A 7 1.01 20.63 -5.22
C ASN A 7 1.66 20.62 -3.82
N SER A 8 0.94 20.10 -2.82
CA SER A 8 1.39 20.09 -1.42
C SER A 8 2.72 19.36 -1.21
N LYS A 9 3.01 18.30 -1.98
CA LYS A 9 4.27 17.54 -1.87
C LYS A 9 5.47 18.38 -2.35
N GLN A 10 5.29 19.19 -3.40
CA GLN A 10 6.32 20.16 -3.83
C GLN A 10 6.58 21.24 -2.76
N ILE A 11 5.54 21.73 -2.09
CA ILE A 11 5.68 22.69 -0.98
C ILE A 11 6.40 22.05 0.21
N GLN A 12 6.09 20.80 0.57
CA GLN A 12 6.82 20.07 1.62
C GLN A 12 8.29 19.82 1.27
N ILE A 13 8.61 19.45 0.02
CA ILE A 13 9.99 19.31 -0.45
C ILE A 13 10.76 20.64 -0.32
N TYR A 14 10.11 21.75 -0.71
CA TYR A 14 10.67 23.09 -0.55
C TYR A 14 10.92 23.44 0.94
N LEU A 15 9.92 23.27 1.81
CA LEU A 15 10.03 23.59 3.23
C LEU A 15 11.09 22.73 3.93
N LYS A 16 11.15 21.43 3.63
CA LYS A 16 12.21 20.53 4.14
C LYS A 16 13.59 20.99 3.67
N ALA A 17 13.74 21.38 2.40
CA ALA A 17 14.99 21.92 1.89
C ALA A 17 15.39 23.26 2.55
N ARG A 18 14.44 24.14 2.84
CA ARG A 18 14.67 25.41 3.58
C ARG A 18 15.08 25.15 5.04
N ALA A 19 14.44 24.19 5.70
CA ALA A 19 14.80 23.77 7.07
C ALA A 19 16.21 23.15 7.14
N SER A 20 16.62 22.38 6.12
CA SER A 20 18.01 21.91 5.94
C SER A 20 18.99 23.00 5.46
N GLY A 21 18.70 24.28 5.72
CA GLY A 21 19.61 25.41 5.46
C GLY A 21 19.82 25.79 3.99
N HIS A 22 19.15 25.14 3.02
CA HIS A 22 19.43 25.46 1.61
C HIS A 22 18.97 26.88 1.21
N PRO A 23 19.74 27.57 0.35
CA PRO A 23 19.34 28.85 -0.24
C PRO A 23 17.99 28.75 -0.97
N ARG A 24 17.23 29.85 -0.99
CA ARG A 24 15.88 29.91 -1.59
C ARG A 24 15.86 29.39 -3.04
N ALA A 25 16.86 29.71 -3.85
CA ALA A 25 16.97 29.25 -5.23
C ALA A 25 17.13 27.72 -5.33
N THR A 26 18.06 27.14 -4.55
CA THR A 26 18.29 25.69 -4.47
C THR A 26 17.07 24.94 -3.95
N ALA A 27 16.39 25.48 -2.93
CA ALA A 27 15.15 24.90 -2.41
C ALA A 27 13.99 24.99 -3.43
N ALA A 28 13.86 26.11 -4.15
CA ALA A 28 12.85 26.28 -5.20
C ALA A 28 13.04 25.28 -6.36
N ALA A 29 14.29 25.08 -6.77
CA ALA A 29 14.67 24.07 -7.75
C ALA A 29 14.31 22.65 -7.28
N LYS A 30 14.61 22.29 -6.02
CA LYS A 30 14.19 21.02 -5.41
C LYS A 30 12.66 20.86 -5.35
N GLY A 31 11.91 21.94 -5.13
CA GLY A 31 10.44 21.95 -5.21
C GLY A 31 9.87 21.91 -6.64
N GLY A 32 10.70 22.09 -7.67
CA GLY A 32 10.27 22.14 -9.07
C GLY A 32 9.50 23.42 -9.43
N PHE A 33 9.83 24.56 -8.83
CA PHE A 33 9.16 25.84 -9.12
C PHE A 33 10.09 27.06 -9.05
N SER A 34 9.59 28.23 -9.47
CA SER A 34 10.40 29.45 -9.58
C SER A 34 10.75 30.06 -8.23
N VAL A 35 11.88 30.78 -8.17
CA VAL A 35 12.31 31.54 -6.97
C VAL A 35 11.26 32.56 -6.54
N ARG A 36 10.57 33.20 -7.50
CA ARG A 36 9.44 34.11 -7.24
C ARG A 36 8.22 33.42 -6.63
N THR A 37 8.08 32.10 -6.81
CA THR A 37 7.02 31.34 -6.13
C THR A 37 7.45 30.88 -4.74
N ALA A 38 8.72 30.50 -4.57
CA ALA A 38 9.33 30.27 -3.27
C ALA A 38 9.22 31.50 -2.36
N GLU A 39 9.45 32.70 -2.89
CA GLU A 39 9.28 33.96 -2.15
C GLU A 39 7.83 34.15 -1.64
N ARG A 40 6.82 33.79 -2.44
CA ARG A 40 5.40 33.88 -2.03
C ARG A 40 5.01 32.78 -1.04
N ILE A 41 5.73 31.65 -1.01
CA ILE A 41 5.59 30.62 0.02
C ILE A 41 6.22 31.11 1.32
N ASP A 42 7.45 31.64 1.29
CA ASP A 42 8.13 32.25 2.45
C ASP A 42 7.30 33.38 3.08
N LYS A 43 6.59 34.18 2.27
CA LYS A 43 5.71 35.28 2.72
C LYS A 43 4.31 34.85 3.16
N GLY A 44 3.95 33.57 3.06
CA GLY A 44 2.58 33.09 3.33
C GLY A 44 1.51 33.51 2.31
N GLU A 45 1.86 34.32 1.29
CA GLU A 45 0.97 34.73 0.20
C GLU A 45 0.52 33.58 -0.70
N HIS A 46 1.26 32.47 -0.72
CA HIS A 46 0.94 31.32 -1.56
C HIS A 46 -0.32 30.59 -1.04
N ARG A 47 -1.49 31.07 -1.47
CA ARG A 47 -2.74 30.32 -1.38
C ARG A 47 -2.74 29.24 -2.47
N PRO A 48 -2.55 27.94 -2.13
CA PRO A 48 -2.80 26.89 -3.11
C PRO A 48 -4.28 26.96 -3.49
N ARG A 49 -4.59 26.94 -4.79
CA ARG A 49 -5.97 26.68 -5.25
C ARG A 49 -6.31 25.20 -5.03
N GLN A 50 -6.52 24.84 -3.77
CA GLN A 50 -7.49 23.79 -3.46
C GLN A 50 -8.81 24.26 -4.07
N GLY A 51 -9.29 23.56 -5.10
CA GLY A 51 -10.69 23.72 -5.48
C GLY A 51 -11.52 23.25 -4.28
N GLN A 52 -12.45 24.08 -3.81
CA GLN A 52 -13.39 23.67 -2.76
C GLN A 52 -14.00 22.31 -3.14
N PRO A 53 -14.17 21.38 -2.19
CA PRO A 53 -14.90 20.14 -2.43
C PRO A 53 -16.25 20.46 -3.08
N ARG A 54 -16.44 20.04 -4.33
CA ARG A 54 -17.70 20.21 -5.05
C ARG A 54 -18.54 18.99 -4.79
N ASP A 55 -19.57 19.18 -3.98
CA ASP A 55 -20.56 18.18 -3.61
C ASP A 55 -21.33 17.65 -4.84
N TRP A 56 -21.58 18.52 -5.81
CA TRP A 56 -22.21 18.15 -7.09
C TRP A 56 -21.19 17.77 -8.17
N ARG A 57 -21.48 16.64 -8.86
CA ARG A 57 -20.68 16.12 -9.97
C ARG A 57 -21.04 16.87 -11.26
N THR A 58 -20.09 17.58 -11.86
CA THR A 58 -20.34 18.46 -13.03
C THR A 58 -20.80 17.75 -14.31
N ARG A 59 -20.77 16.42 -14.36
CA ARG A 59 -21.25 15.56 -15.46
C ARG A 59 -21.76 14.24 -14.88
N ALA A 60 -22.75 13.62 -15.52
CA ALA A 60 -23.20 12.26 -15.20
C ALA A 60 -22.04 11.24 -15.30
N ASP A 61 -22.18 10.08 -14.67
CA ASP A 61 -21.20 9.00 -14.81
C ASP A 61 -21.37 8.30 -16.17
N PRO A 62 -20.38 8.35 -17.09
CA PRO A 62 -20.53 7.80 -18.43
C PRO A 62 -20.72 6.27 -18.44
N TYR A 63 -20.41 5.57 -17.34
CA TYR A 63 -20.57 4.12 -17.24
C TYR A 63 -21.82 3.69 -16.47
N ALA A 64 -22.71 4.61 -16.06
CA ALA A 64 -23.87 4.31 -15.20
C ALA A 64 -24.85 3.27 -15.78
N GLU A 65 -24.99 3.20 -17.10
CA GLU A 65 -25.94 2.30 -17.78
C GLU A 65 -25.39 0.87 -17.97
N VAL A 66 -24.08 0.72 -18.17
CA VAL A 66 -23.37 -0.56 -18.34
C VAL A 66 -22.91 -1.14 -16.99
N TRP A 67 -23.52 -0.65 -15.90
CA TRP A 67 -22.88 -0.61 -14.59
C TRP A 67 -22.97 -1.92 -13.81
N GLU A 68 -24.11 -2.15 -13.16
CA GLU A 68 -24.43 -3.45 -12.54
C GLU A 68 -24.77 -4.50 -13.62
N SER A 69 -25.01 -4.06 -14.87
CA SER A 69 -25.44 -4.88 -16.01
C SER A 69 -24.29 -5.58 -16.76
N GLU A 70 -23.08 -5.02 -16.76
CA GLU A 70 -21.93 -5.60 -17.46
C GLU A 70 -20.64 -5.55 -16.66
N VAL A 71 -20.23 -4.35 -16.22
CA VAL A 71 -18.91 -4.15 -15.60
C VAL A 71 -18.80 -4.89 -14.26
N VAL A 72 -19.87 -4.91 -13.46
CA VAL A 72 -19.89 -5.66 -12.20
C VAL A 72 -19.88 -7.18 -12.43
N PRO A 73 -20.77 -7.79 -13.24
CA PRO A 73 -20.69 -9.23 -13.57
C PRO A 73 -19.33 -9.70 -14.13
N MET A 74 -18.63 -8.86 -14.89
CA MET A 74 -17.27 -9.18 -15.36
C MET A 74 -16.25 -9.22 -14.20
N LEU A 75 -16.31 -8.25 -13.29
CA LEU A 75 -15.44 -8.18 -12.11
C LEU A 75 -15.78 -9.25 -11.05
N GLU A 76 -17.03 -9.69 -10.98
CA GLU A 76 -17.45 -10.82 -10.12
C GLU A 76 -16.99 -12.16 -10.69
N LYS A 77 -16.95 -12.30 -12.02
CA LYS A 77 -16.51 -13.53 -12.71
C LYS A 77 -14.99 -13.67 -12.83
N GLU A 78 -14.27 -12.58 -13.09
CA GLU A 78 -12.79 -12.56 -13.10
C GLU A 78 -12.28 -11.28 -12.40
N PRO A 79 -12.14 -11.32 -11.06
CA PRO A 79 -11.72 -10.18 -10.26
C PRO A 79 -10.36 -9.58 -10.66
N ARG A 80 -9.49 -10.33 -11.34
CA ARG A 80 -8.19 -9.82 -11.80
C ARG A 80 -8.28 -8.96 -13.07
N LEU A 81 -9.45 -8.86 -13.71
CA LEU A 81 -9.64 -8.00 -14.89
C LEU A 81 -9.15 -6.57 -14.64
N SER A 82 -8.39 -6.05 -15.62
CA SER A 82 -7.89 -4.69 -15.59
C SER A 82 -8.94 -3.70 -16.09
N PRO A 83 -8.98 -2.46 -15.59
CA PRO A 83 -9.89 -1.44 -16.12
C PRO A 83 -9.63 -1.12 -17.60
N THR A 84 -8.41 -1.36 -18.09
CA THR A 84 -8.06 -1.20 -19.52
C THR A 84 -8.71 -2.29 -20.36
N THR A 85 -8.66 -3.54 -19.92
CA THR A 85 -9.30 -4.69 -20.61
C THR A 85 -10.83 -4.53 -20.66
N ILE A 86 -11.44 -4.06 -19.57
CA ILE A 86 -12.88 -3.74 -19.54
C ILE A 86 -13.20 -2.58 -20.48
N PHE A 87 -12.34 -1.56 -20.57
CA PHE A 87 -12.50 -0.46 -21.52
C PHE A 87 -12.41 -0.95 -22.98
N GLU A 88 -11.42 -1.78 -23.29
CA GLU A 88 -11.19 -2.37 -24.61
C GLU A 88 -12.31 -3.33 -25.05
N TYR A 89 -13.01 -3.97 -24.10
CA TYR A 89 -14.27 -4.69 -24.36
C TYR A 89 -15.44 -3.73 -24.65
N LEU A 90 -15.57 -2.65 -23.87
CA LEU A 90 -16.70 -1.71 -23.99
C LEU A 90 -16.65 -0.87 -25.28
N GLN A 91 -15.47 -0.51 -25.79
CA GLN A 91 -15.33 0.30 -27.01
C GLN A 91 -15.97 -0.30 -28.27
N PRO A 92 -15.69 -1.57 -28.69
CA PRO A 92 -16.32 -2.16 -29.86
C PRO A 92 -17.80 -2.50 -29.64
N LYS A 93 -18.22 -2.76 -28.41
CA LYS A 93 -19.62 -3.05 -28.07
C LYS A 93 -20.50 -1.79 -28.07
N TYR A 94 -19.93 -0.64 -27.71
CA TYR A 94 -20.59 0.65 -27.71
C TYR A 94 -19.75 1.69 -28.47
N PRO A 95 -19.77 1.65 -29.83
CA PRO A 95 -19.11 2.63 -30.68
C PRO A 95 -19.44 4.08 -30.28
N ASP A 96 -18.44 4.95 -30.35
CA ASP A 96 -18.47 6.39 -30.03
C ASP A 96 -18.91 6.80 -28.60
N LYS A 97 -19.49 5.89 -27.82
CA LYS A 97 -19.92 6.12 -26.42
C LYS A 97 -18.73 6.25 -25.45
N TYR A 98 -17.65 5.51 -25.72
CA TYR A 98 -16.49 5.41 -24.85
C TYR A 98 -15.19 5.89 -25.51
N THR A 99 -14.72 7.06 -25.07
CA THR A 99 -13.48 7.73 -25.48
C THR A 99 -12.37 7.53 -24.44
N ARG A 100 -11.10 7.46 -24.88
CA ARG A 100 -9.94 7.27 -23.98
C ARG A 100 -9.88 8.27 -22.81
N SER A 101 -10.48 9.45 -22.95
CA SER A 101 -10.59 10.45 -21.87
C SER A 101 -11.34 9.94 -20.62
N GLN A 102 -12.28 9.00 -20.79
CA GLN A 102 -13.11 8.42 -19.73
C GLN A 102 -12.46 7.20 -19.06
N LEU A 103 -11.35 6.65 -19.57
CA LEU A 103 -10.66 5.49 -18.99
C LEU A 103 -10.29 5.74 -17.52
N ARG A 104 -9.86 6.97 -17.18
CA ARG A 104 -9.52 7.34 -15.79
C ARG A 104 -10.73 7.31 -14.84
N THR A 105 -11.94 7.52 -15.36
CA THR A 105 -13.18 7.36 -14.59
C THR A 105 -13.47 5.88 -14.34
N LEU A 106 -13.31 5.01 -15.35
CA LEU A 106 -13.44 3.56 -15.17
C LEU A 106 -12.40 3.02 -14.19
N GLN A 107 -11.14 3.40 -14.33
CA GLN A 107 -10.06 3.05 -13.39
C GLN A 107 -10.39 3.42 -11.94
N LYS A 108 -10.86 4.66 -11.70
CA LYS A 108 -11.31 5.09 -10.36
C LYS A 108 -12.47 4.23 -9.86
N ARG A 109 -13.51 4.08 -10.70
CA ARG A 109 -14.71 3.27 -10.41
C ARG A 109 -14.39 1.82 -10.06
N VAL A 110 -13.50 1.17 -10.80
CA VAL A 110 -13.12 -0.23 -10.59
C VAL A 110 -12.29 -0.37 -9.31
N LYS A 111 -11.41 0.59 -8.98
CA LYS A 111 -10.75 0.60 -7.65
C LYS A 111 -11.77 0.73 -6.51
N GLU A 112 -12.75 1.62 -6.65
CA GLU A 112 -13.82 1.80 -5.66
C GLU A 112 -14.67 0.53 -5.49
N TRP A 113 -14.98 -0.18 -6.58
CA TRP A 113 -15.67 -1.46 -6.53
C TRP A 113 -14.82 -2.56 -5.88
N LYS A 114 -13.55 -2.75 -6.29
CA LYS A 114 -12.67 -3.78 -5.70
C LYS A 114 -12.47 -3.54 -4.19
N GLY A 115 -12.23 -2.29 -3.78
CA GLY A 115 -12.10 -1.94 -2.36
C GLY A 115 -13.37 -2.16 -1.50
N ALA A 116 -14.56 -2.27 -2.11
CA ALA A 116 -15.82 -2.49 -1.41
C ALA A 116 -16.32 -3.95 -1.49
N ARG A 117 -16.27 -4.55 -2.69
CA ARG A 117 -16.87 -5.84 -3.06
C ARG A 117 -15.90 -6.87 -3.64
N GLY A 118 -14.63 -6.52 -3.88
CA GLY A 118 -13.63 -7.47 -4.37
C GLY A 118 -13.39 -8.64 -3.39
N PRO A 119 -12.85 -9.77 -3.89
CA PRO A 119 -12.54 -10.94 -3.06
C PRO A 119 -11.41 -10.67 -2.05
N ASP A 120 -10.63 -9.61 -2.27
CA ASP A 120 -9.40 -9.24 -1.55
C ASP A 120 -9.71 -8.74 -0.11
N LYS A 121 -10.15 -9.67 0.75
CA LYS A 121 -10.52 -9.41 2.16
C LYS A 121 -9.81 -10.28 3.19
N GLU A 122 -8.94 -11.21 2.79
CA GLU A 122 -8.12 -11.98 3.75
C GLU A 122 -7.19 -11.08 4.59
N VAL A 123 -6.67 -9.99 4.02
CA VAL A 123 -5.87 -8.97 4.74
C VAL A 123 -6.68 -8.24 5.84
N ARG A 124 -8.01 -8.42 5.90
CA ARG A 124 -8.88 -7.90 6.97
C ARG A 124 -9.31 -8.97 7.99
N SER A 125 -8.87 -10.23 7.86
CA SER A 125 -9.20 -11.32 8.79
C SER A 125 -8.59 -11.10 10.18
N GLY A 126 -7.31 -10.73 10.23
CA GLY A 126 -6.53 -10.69 11.46
C GLY A 126 -6.01 -12.05 11.91
N GLU A 127 -6.06 -13.10 11.06
CA GLU A 127 -5.36 -14.36 11.35
C GLU A 127 -3.85 -14.13 11.52
N SER A 128 -3.23 -14.94 12.38
CA SER A 128 -1.79 -14.87 12.63
C SER A 128 -1.20 -16.25 12.92
N CYS A 129 0.07 -16.41 12.57
CA CYS A 129 0.89 -17.57 12.92
C CYS A 129 2.29 -17.07 13.28
N PHE A 130 2.91 -17.66 14.30
CA PHE A 130 4.24 -17.26 14.77
C PHE A 130 5.13 -18.50 14.85
N TYR A 131 6.35 -18.37 14.33
CA TYR A 131 7.35 -19.43 14.29
C TYR A 131 8.66 -18.88 14.86
N GLU A 132 9.31 -19.64 15.75
CA GLU A 132 10.66 -19.32 16.21
C GLU A 132 11.70 -20.12 15.41
N PHE A 133 12.78 -19.46 14.98
CA PHE A 133 13.91 -20.09 14.30
C PHE A 133 15.22 -19.70 15.00
N SER A 134 16.22 -20.59 14.92
CA SER A 134 17.53 -20.38 15.56
C SER A 134 18.31 -19.18 15.02
N ASN A 135 18.08 -18.79 13.76
CA ASN A 135 18.89 -17.79 13.07
C ASN A 135 18.08 -17.02 12.00
N LEU A 136 18.46 -15.76 11.76
CA LEU A 136 17.95 -14.96 10.65
C LEU A 136 18.81 -15.21 9.39
N ASN A 137 18.54 -16.29 8.66
CA ASN A 137 19.25 -16.65 7.43
C ASN A 137 18.34 -17.36 6.40
N SER A 138 18.85 -17.58 5.18
CA SER A 138 18.07 -18.20 4.10
C SER A 138 17.68 -19.66 4.34
N THR A 139 18.38 -20.40 5.19
CA THR A 139 18.00 -21.79 5.54
C THR A 139 16.74 -21.77 6.40
N CYS A 140 16.74 -20.95 7.46
CA CYS A 140 15.56 -20.77 8.30
C CYS A 140 14.39 -20.12 7.54
N PHE A 141 14.68 -19.17 6.64
CA PHE A 141 13.63 -18.59 5.78
C PHE A 141 13.06 -19.60 4.77
N GLN A 142 13.87 -20.54 4.25
CA GLN A 142 13.35 -21.63 3.42
C GLN A 142 12.37 -22.52 4.21
N SER A 143 12.73 -22.93 5.44
CA SER A 143 11.84 -23.72 6.30
C SER A 143 10.57 -22.96 6.71
N PHE A 144 10.65 -21.64 6.90
CA PHE A 144 9.46 -20.80 7.09
C PHE A 144 8.51 -20.86 5.89
N LEU A 145 9.01 -20.76 4.65
CA LEU A 145 8.17 -20.85 3.46
C LEU A 145 7.51 -22.23 3.33
N GLU A 146 8.24 -23.29 3.65
CA GLU A 146 7.76 -24.67 3.61
C GLU A 146 6.65 -24.93 4.65
N GLU A 147 6.85 -24.51 5.91
CA GLU A 147 5.83 -24.64 6.96
C GLU A 147 4.61 -23.74 6.73
N PHE A 148 4.81 -22.49 6.30
CA PHE A 148 3.71 -21.58 5.96
C PHE A 148 2.88 -22.10 4.78
N SER A 149 3.54 -22.55 3.71
CA SER A 149 2.88 -23.17 2.55
C SER A 149 2.07 -24.41 2.93
N ARG A 150 2.64 -25.27 3.80
CA ARG A 150 1.97 -26.46 4.33
C ARG A 150 0.75 -26.12 5.16
N GLN A 151 0.85 -25.13 6.05
CA GLN A 151 -0.23 -24.74 6.97
C GLN A 151 -1.41 -24.08 6.26
N PHE A 152 -1.17 -23.29 5.21
CA PHE A 152 -2.21 -22.56 4.47
C PHE A 152 -2.25 -23.00 2.99
N SER A 153 -2.31 -24.32 2.77
CA SER A 153 -2.21 -24.96 1.45
C SER A 153 -3.49 -24.86 0.59
N ASP A 154 -4.57 -24.30 1.14
CA ASP A 154 -5.88 -24.09 0.52
C ASP A 154 -6.00 -22.75 -0.24
N ALA A 155 -5.09 -21.81 -0.01
CA ALA A 155 -5.06 -20.49 -0.65
C ALA A 155 -3.68 -20.14 -1.24
N VAL A 156 -3.65 -19.12 -2.10
CA VAL A 156 -2.42 -18.55 -2.70
C VAL A 156 -2.11 -17.23 -2.00
N HIS A 157 -0.95 -17.17 -1.34
CA HIS A 157 -0.59 -16.11 -0.41
C HIS A 157 0.39 -15.13 -1.02
N THR A 158 0.20 -13.84 -0.73
CA THR A 158 1.19 -12.81 -1.05
C THR A 158 1.96 -12.38 0.20
N LEU A 159 3.25 -12.71 0.24
CA LEU A 159 4.16 -12.33 1.31
C LEU A 159 4.80 -10.97 0.99
N GLN A 160 4.44 -9.93 1.75
CA GLN A 160 5.14 -8.66 1.71
C GLN A 160 6.49 -8.77 2.45
N LEU A 161 7.59 -8.51 1.74
CA LEU A 161 8.96 -8.66 2.25
C LEU A 161 9.75 -7.34 2.14
N ASP A 162 10.84 -7.24 2.89
CA ASP A 162 11.88 -6.24 2.63
C ASP A 162 12.96 -6.79 1.67
N ASN A 163 13.96 -5.98 1.34
CA ASN A 163 15.01 -6.37 0.38
C ASN A 163 16.22 -7.05 1.08
N ALA A 164 16.05 -7.67 2.25
CA ALA A 164 17.14 -8.33 2.94
C ALA A 164 17.78 -9.44 2.08
N PRO A 165 19.11 -9.66 2.19
CA PRO A 165 19.81 -10.64 1.37
C PRO A 165 19.28 -12.08 1.48
N PHE A 166 18.68 -12.44 2.62
CA PHE A 166 18.15 -13.77 2.84
C PHE A 166 16.78 -14.02 2.19
N HIS A 167 15.99 -12.97 1.90
CA HIS A 167 14.74 -13.03 1.13
C HIS A 167 14.98 -13.00 -0.39
N THR A 168 16.04 -12.31 -0.83
CA THR A 168 16.31 -12.03 -2.25
C THR A 168 17.26 -13.03 -2.92
N THR A 169 17.72 -14.05 -2.20
CA THR A 169 18.67 -15.04 -2.74
C THR A 169 18.02 -16.01 -3.74
N ARG A 170 18.67 -16.20 -4.90
CA ARG A 170 18.24 -17.14 -5.96
C ARG A 170 18.34 -18.62 -5.59
N LYS A 171 18.68 -18.93 -4.33
CA LYS A 171 18.74 -20.30 -3.79
C LYS A 171 17.44 -20.75 -3.11
N LEU A 172 16.51 -19.83 -2.84
CA LEU A 172 15.21 -20.19 -2.28
C LEU A 172 14.37 -20.97 -3.29
N LYS A 173 13.67 -22.00 -2.81
CA LYS A 173 12.60 -22.67 -3.53
C LYS A 173 11.28 -22.12 -3.00
N ILE A 174 10.69 -21.16 -3.72
CA ILE A 174 9.42 -20.56 -3.35
C ILE A 174 8.30 -21.57 -3.69
N PRO A 175 7.43 -21.96 -2.73
CA PRO A 175 6.28 -22.83 -3.00
C PRO A 175 5.29 -22.22 -3.98
N GLU A 176 4.58 -23.04 -4.75
CA GLU A 176 3.68 -22.57 -5.82
C GLU A 176 2.50 -21.72 -5.31
N ASN A 177 2.08 -21.90 -4.05
CA ASN A 177 1.06 -21.09 -3.40
C ASN A 177 1.61 -19.83 -2.69
N ILE A 178 2.85 -19.43 -2.95
CA ILE A 178 3.47 -18.23 -2.37
C ILE A 178 3.98 -17.28 -3.46
N LEU A 179 3.52 -16.04 -3.41
CA LEU A 179 3.99 -14.92 -4.23
C LEU A 179 4.73 -13.90 -3.36
N PHE A 180 5.88 -13.40 -3.81
CA PHE A 180 6.65 -12.37 -3.09
C PHE A 180 6.33 -10.96 -3.59
N PHE A 181 5.98 -10.07 -2.66
CA PHE A 181 5.82 -8.64 -2.90
C PHE A 181 6.90 -7.86 -2.16
N PHE A 182 7.98 -7.52 -2.88
CA PHE A 182 9.07 -6.72 -2.33
C PHE A 182 8.71 -5.24 -2.24
N GLN A 183 8.80 -4.67 -1.04
CA GLN A 183 8.61 -3.24 -0.84
C GLN A 183 9.76 -2.40 -1.43
N PRO A 184 9.57 -1.08 -1.68
CA PRO A 184 10.66 -0.21 -2.12
C PRO A 184 11.78 -0.09 -1.09
N SER A 185 13.03 0.03 -1.55
CA SER A 185 14.21 0.18 -0.69
C SER A 185 14.08 1.40 0.23
N TYR A 186 14.46 1.23 1.50
CA TYR A 186 14.45 2.28 2.54
C TYR A 186 13.07 2.93 2.78
N SER A 187 11.96 2.17 2.61
CA SER A 187 10.59 2.64 2.84
C SER A 187 9.87 1.86 3.97
N PRO A 188 10.43 1.75 5.20
CA PRO A 188 9.83 0.97 6.29
C PRO A 188 8.41 1.43 6.65
N GLU A 189 8.02 2.66 6.34
CA GLU A 189 6.67 3.18 6.56
C GLU A 189 5.57 2.46 5.77
N VAL A 190 5.91 1.70 4.72
CA VAL A 190 4.94 0.85 3.99
C VAL A 190 4.89 -0.59 4.50
N ASN A 191 5.69 -0.96 5.51
CA ASN A 191 5.77 -2.32 6.03
C ASN A 191 4.89 -2.51 7.28
N PRO A 192 3.86 -3.38 7.24
CA PRO A 192 3.03 -3.67 8.42
C PRO A 192 3.82 -4.12 9.65
N ILE A 193 4.92 -4.86 9.45
CA ILE A 193 5.65 -5.49 10.55
C ILE A 193 6.33 -4.48 11.48
N GLU A 194 6.63 -3.26 11.02
CA GLU A 194 7.26 -2.23 11.88
C GLU A 194 6.31 -1.76 12.98
N ARG A 195 4.99 -1.72 12.70
CA ARG A 195 3.96 -1.44 13.71
C ARG A 195 3.80 -2.59 14.68
N PHE A 196 3.91 -3.82 14.18
CA PHE A 196 3.90 -5.04 14.99
C PHE A 196 5.11 -5.09 15.95
N TRP A 197 6.31 -4.75 15.45
CA TRP A 197 7.50 -4.61 16.28
C TRP A 197 7.40 -3.47 17.29
N GLN A 198 6.77 -2.34 16.95
CA GLN A 198 6.54 -1.27 17.92
C GLN A 198 5.61 -1.75 19.05
N PHE A 199 4.48 -2.38 18.72
CA PHE A 199 3.56 -2.95 19.72
C PHE A 199 4.25 -3.94 20.66
N LEU A 200 5.10 -4.84 20.12
CA LEU A 200 5.89 -5.76 20.94
C LEU A 200 6.90 -5.03 21.83
N LYS A 201 7.63 -4.03 21.30
CA LYS A 201 8.59 -3.23 22.08
C LYS A 201 7.91 -2.45 23.21
N ASP A 202 6.71 -1.92 22.97
CA ASP A 202 5.92 -1.21 23.97
C ASP A 202 5.42 -2.17 25.07
N ALA A 203 4.96 -3.37 24.69
CA ALA A 203 4.52 -4.42 25.63
C ALA A 203 5.66 -5.03 26.47
N LEU A 204 6.89 -5.00 25.95
CA LEU A 204 8.13 -5.39 26.65
C LEU A 204 8.79 -4.21 27.38
N GLY A 205 8.28 -2.99 27.21
CA GLY A 205 8.85 -1.77 27.77
C GLY A 205 9.00 -1.82 29.29
N GLY A 206 10.14 -1.35 29.79
CA GLY A 206 10.44 -1.28 31.22
C GLY A 206 10.70 -2.62 31.93
N GLN A 207 10.62 -3.75 31.23
CA GLN A 207 10.97 -5.07 31.78
C GLN A 207 12.47 -5.33 31.61
N GLY A 208 13.11 -5.80 32.67
CA GLY A 208 14.43 -6.43 32.61
C GLY A 208 14.27 -7.94 32.50
N PHE A 209 15.23 -8.60 31.82
CA PHE A 209 15.28 -10.05 31.65
C PHE A 209 16.68 -10.52 31.99
N GLU A 210 16.82 -11.59 32.79
CA GLU A 210 18.13 -12.13 33.18
C GLU A 210 18.83 -12.85 32.03
N ASN A 211 18.04 -13.40 31.10
CA ASN A 211 18.54 -14.24 30.01
C ASN A 211 17.61 -14.24 28.79
N LEU A 212 18.09 -14.82 27.68
CA LEU A 212 17.34 -14.88 26.42
C LEU A 212 16.09 -15.78 26.48
N GLN A 213 16.07 -16.81 27.32
CA GLN A 213 14.92 -17.71 27.43
C GLN A 213 13.72 -17.01 28.07
N GLU A 214 13.95 -16.23 29.14
CA GLU A 214 12.92 -15.41 29.78
C GLU A 214 12.32 -14.37 28.80
N LEU A 215 13.16 -13.71 28.00
CA LEU A 215 12.72 -12.79 26.94
C LEU A 215 11.86 -13.51 25.88
N LYS A 216 12.25 -14.71 25.44
CA LYS A 216 11.47 -15.51 24.49
C LYS A 216 10.12 -15.91 25.05
N GLU A 217 10.09 -16.41 26.29
CA GLU A 217 8.85 -16.79 26.98
C GLU A 217 7.92 -15.59 27.12
N ARG A 218 8.47 -14.42 27.48
CA ARG A 218 7.69 -13.18 27.55
C ARG A 218 7.15 -12.74 26.20
N VAL A 219 7.96 -12.80 25.13
CA VAL A 219 7.50 -12.56 23.75
C VAL A 219 6.38 -13.52 23.37
N GLY A 220 6.53 -14.82 23.65
CA GLY A 220 5.51 -15.85 23.40
C GLY A 220 4.20 -15.57 24.13
N VAL A 221 4.24 -15.13 25.39
CA VAL A 221 3.06 -14.70 26.15
C VAL A 221 2.36 -13.50 25.50
N VAL A 222 3.12 -12.50 25.03
CA VAL A 222 2.51 -11.34 24.34
C VAL A 222 1.89 -11.77 23.01
N LEU A 223 2.61 -12.55 22.19
CA LEU A 223 2.13 -13.05 20.89
C LEU A 223 0.83 -13.88 21.03
N ASN A 224 0.80 -14.81 21.98
CA ASN A 224 -0.37 -15.65 22.24
C ASN A 224 -1.57 -14.89 22.84
N SER A 225 -1.37 -13.66 23.33
CA SER A 225 -2.45 -12.78 23.81
C SER A 225 -3.08 -11.91 22.70
N MET A 226 -2.52 -11.92 21.48
CA MET A 226 -2.99 -11.04 20.40
C MET A 226 -4.26 -11.57 19.76
N SER A 227 -5.38 -10.86 19.94
CA SER A 227 -6.62 -11.16 19.22
C SER A 227 -6.54 -10.71 17.74
N LYS A 228 -7.43 -11.25 16.91
CA LYS A 228 -7.51 -10.92 15.48
C LYS A 228 -7.79 -9.43 15.24
N GLU A 229 -8.55 -8.80 16.14
CA GLU A 229 -8.79 -7.35 16.13
C GLU A 229 -7.51 -6.55 16.36
N ILE A 230 -6.64 -7.00 17.27
CA ILE A 230 -5.34 -6.36 17.54
C ILE A 230 -4.44 -6.49 16.30
N VAL A 231 -4.25 -7.71 15.79
CA VAL A 231 -3.46 -7.99 14.57
C VAL A 231 -3.94 -7.11 13.41
N ARG A 232 -5.25 -7.13 13.12
CA ARG A 232 -5.89 -6.32 12.07
C ARG A 232 -5.71 -4.81 12.28
N SER A 233 -5.69 -4.32 13.52
CA SER A 233 -5.48 -2.89 13.82
C SER A 233 -4.03 -2.43 13.56
N LEU A 234 -3.07 -3.35 13.67
CA LEU A 234 -1.64 -3.09 13.41
C LEU A 234 -1.31 -3.17 11.91
N THR A 235 -1.91 -4.12 11.18
CA THR A 235 -1.56 -4.42 9.78
C THR A 235 -2.52 -3.82 8.74
N GLY A 236 -3.82 -3.76 9.03
CA GLY A 236 -4.89 -3.45 8.07
C GLY A 236 -5.13 -1.96 7.78
N TRP A 237 -4.09 -1.12 7.79
CA TRP A 237 -4.24 0.32 7.56
C TRP A 237 -4.62 0.65 6.11
N ASP A 238 -5.57 1.56 5.92
CA ASP A 238 -6.15 1.86 4.60
C ASP A 238 -5.13 2.27 3.52
N TYR A 239 -3.97 2.85 3.88
CA TYR A 239 -2.93 3.19 2.90
C TYR A 239 -2.17 1.96 2.39
N ILE A 240 -2.03 0.92 3.21
CA ILE A 240 -1.40 -0.36 2.86
C ILE A 240 -2.37 -1.16 1.99
N LEU A 241 -3.62 -1.29 2.43
CA LEU A 241 -4.70 -1.92 1.64
C LEU A 241 -4.91 -1.22 0.29
N GLN A 242 -4.81 0.12 0.25
CA GLN A 242 -4.86 0.88 -1.01
C GLN A 242 -3.61 0.73 -1.89
N ALA A 243 -2.45 0.33 -1.33
CA ALA A 243 -1.23 0.09 -2.08
C ALA A 243 -1.23 -1.31 -2.74
N LEU A 244 -1.63 -2.35 -1.99
CA LEU A 244 -1.87 -3.69 -2.51
C LEU A 244 -2.92 -3.65 -3.64
N SER A 245 -4.07 -3.03 -3.37
CA SER A 245 -5.14 -2.83 -4.36
C SER A 245 -4.74 -1.98 -5.59
N LEU A 246 -3.64 -1.23 -5.51
CA LEU A 246 -3.04 -0.53 -6.67
C LEU A 246 -1.99 -1.37 -7.42
N ALA A 247 -1.37 -2.35 -6.76
CA ALA A 247 -0.50 -3.34 -7.38
C ALA A 247 -1.29 -4.45 -8.10
N GLY A 248 -2.58 -4.62 -7.79
CA GLY A 248 -3.43 -5.69 -8.31
C GLY A 248 -3.48 -6.91 -7.39
N LEU A 249 -3.33 -6.67 -6.08
CA LEU A 249 -3.26 -7.59 -4.95
C LEU A 249 -4.23 -7.12 -3.84
#